data_AF-A0A2W2DMP7-F1
#
_entry.id   AF-A0A2W2DMP7-F1
#
_cell.length_a   1.000
_cell.length_b   1.000
_cell.length_c   1.000
_cell.angle_alpha   90.00
_cell.angle_beta   90.00
_cell.angle_gamma   90.00
#
_symmetry.space_group_name_H-M   'P 1'
#
loop_
_entity.id
_entity.type
_entity.pdbx_description
1 polymer ?
#
loop_
_entity_poly.entity_id
_entity_poly.type
_entity_poly.pdbx_seq_one_letter_code
_entity_poly.pdbx_strand_id
1 'polypeptide(L)'
;MTSLTASSRWAPTTVALLTLAWALAMSLLLWWWFGIGLEGWADAHSNQGVRSAELRQKGASATLLVAVVAVGGLILIAIAAFTGRLVRTGALYLALAIVLGALVAPFAAGAYRTLTPPPPPPPAPTVCQEHSGGDNRCPGG
;
A
#
# COMPACT_ATOMS: atom_id res chain seq x y z
N MET A 1 -3.36 49.44 -6.02
CA MET A 1 -3.63 48.00 -6.13
C MET A 1 -2.30 47.26 -6.01
N THR A 2 -1.89 46.87 -4.81
CA THR A 2 -0.60 46.17 -4.56
C THR A 2 -0.79 45.18 -3.42
N SER A 3 -1.33 44.00 -3.74
CA SER A 3 -1.50 42.88 -2.81
C SER A 3 -1.10 41.58 -3.50
N LEU A 4 0.20 41.36 -3.74
CA LEU A 4 0.71 40.11 -4.34
C LEU A 4 2.02 39.57 -3.70
N THR A 5 2.45 40.10 -2.54
CA THR A 5 3.71 39.66 -1.89
C THR A 5 3.53 38.70 -0.72
N ALA A 6 2.29 38.45 -0.27
CA ALA A 6 2.06 37.60 0.91
C ALA A 6 2.24 36.10 0.63
N SER A 7 1.98 35.61 -0.58
CA SER A 7 1.98 34.17 -0.87
C SER A 7 3.37 33.50 -0.87
N SER A 8 4.44 34.25 -1.13
CA SER A 8 5.79 33.67 -1.27
C SER A 8 6.49 33.34 0.05
N ARG A 9 6.10 33.96 1.18
CA ARG A 9 6.78 33.76 2.48
C ARG A 9 6.31 32.51 3.23
N TRP A 10 5.09 32.05 2.97
CA TRP A 10 4.48 30.92 3.68
C TRP A 10 4.82 29.57 3.05
N ALA A 11 5.16 29.55 1.76
CA ALA A 11 5.54 28.33 1.04
C ALA A 11 6.56 27.43 1.78
N PRO A 12 7.70 27.93 2.28
CA PRO A 12 8.65 27.08 3.02
C PRO A 12 8.08 26.57 4.35
N THR A 13 7.32 27.41 5.08
CA THR A 13 6.70 27.03 6.35
C THR A 13 5.63 25.96 6.16
N THR A 14 4.82 26.08 5.11
CA THR A 14 3.81 25.08 4.73
C THR A 14 4.47 23.75 4.38
N VAL A 15 5.52 23.75 3.56
CA VAL A 15 6.27 22.54 3.21
C VAL A 15 6.89 21.90 4.47
N ALA A 16 7.47 22.70 5.37
CA ALA A 16 8.05 22.19 6.62
C ALA A 16 6.99 21.56 7.53
N LEU A 17 5.85 22.24 7.74
CA LEU A 17 4.74 21.70 8.53
C LEU A 17 4.16 20.42 7.93
N LEU A 18 3.99 20.38 6.60
CA LEU A 18 3.51 19.18 5.91
C LEU A 18 4.49 18.02 6.06
N THR A 19 5.79 18.30 5.98
CA THR A 19 6.86 17.30 6.16
C THR A 19 6.87 16.76 7.59
N LEU A 20 6.73 17.64 8.60
CA LEU A 20 6.65 17.24 10.00
C LEU A 20 5.39 16.41 10.28
N ALA A 21 4.23 16.87 9.80
CA ALA A 21 2.97 16.14 9.94
C ALA A 21 3.06 14.75 9.27
N TRP A 22 3.65 14.68 8.08
CA TRP A 22 3.91 13.43 7.39
C TRP A 22 4.83 12.50 8.16
N ALA A 23 5.96 13.00 8.67
CA ALA A 23 6.90 12.20 9.45
C ALA A 23 6.26 11.64 10.73
N LEU A 24 5.40 12.44 11.39
CA LEU A 24 4.70 12.03 12.60
C LEU A 24 3.63 10.97 12.27
N ALA A 25 2.87 11.16 11.19
CA ALA A 25 1.91 10.17 10.69
C ALA A 25 2.60 8.84 10.31
N MET A 26 3.73 8.90 9.59
CA MET A 26 4.56 7.73 9.27
C MET A 26 5.04 7.00 10.52
N SER A 27 5.52 7.74 11.52
CA SER A 27 6.03 7.16 12.76
C SER A 27 4.93 6.41 13.53
N LEU A 28 3.73 7.00 13.64
CA LEU A 28 2.59 6.35 14.28
C LEU A 28 2.12 5.12 13.51
N LEU A 29 2.10 5.18 12.17
CA LEU A 29 1.73 4.05 11.33
C LEU A 29 2.74 2.91 11.41
N LEU A 30 4.05 3.21 11.41
CA LEU A 30 5.10 2.19 11.56
C LEU A 30 5.07 1.57 12.95
N TRP A 31 4.84 2.36 14.00
CA TRP A 31 4.66 1.85 15.36
C TRP A 31 3.48 0.88 15.44
N TRP A 32 2.33 1.27 14.87
CA TRP A 32 1.15 0.40 14.82
C TRP A 32 1.37 -0.86 13.99
N TRP A 33 1.98 -0.74 12.80
CA TRP A 33 2.34 -1.86 11.94
C TRP A 33 3.29 -2.84 12.63
N PHE A 34 4.26 -2.33 13.37
CA PHE A 34 5.18 -3.13 14.18
C PHE A 34 4.45 -3.90 15.29
N GLY A 35 3.47 -3.27 15.95
CA GLY A 35 2.60 -3.94 16.93
C GLY A 35 1.85 -5.15 16.34
N ILE A 36 1.27 -5.00 15.15
CA ILE A 36 0.60 -6.11 14.44
C ILE A 36 1.59 -7.23 14.10
N GLY A 37 2.82 -6.87 13.72
CA GLY A 37 3.89 -7.85 13.47
C GLY A 37 4.25 -8.68 14.71
N LEU A 38 4.34 -8.03 15.88
CA LEU A 38 4.59 -8.72 17.15
C LEU A 38 3.44 -9.65 17.54
N GLU A 39 2.20 -9.22 17.37
CA GLU A 39 1.01 -10.06 17.59
C GLU A 39 1.02 -11.30 16.67
N GLY A 40 1.33 -11.11 15.38
CA GLY A 40 1.47 -12.20 14.42
C GLY A 40 2.60 -13.16 14.75
N TRP A 41 3.74 -12.66 15.22
CA TRP A 41 4.86 -13.50 15.67
C TRP A 41 4.48 -14.32 16.91
N ALA A 42 3.83 -13.70 17.90
CA ALA A 42 3.38 -14.38 19.11
C ALA A 42 2.36 -15.49 18.79
N ASP A 43 1.39 -15.20 17.92
CA ASP A 43 0.37 -16.16 17.50
C ASP A 43 0.94 -17.33 16.70
N ALA A 44 2.02 -17.14 15.94
CA ALA A 44 2.70 -18.24 15.25
C ALA A 44 3.41 -19.20 16.20
N HIS A 45 3.81 -18.74 17.39
CA HIS A 45 4.50 -19.54 18.41
C HIS A 45 3.54 -20.11 19.47
N SER A 46 2.38 -19.48 19.67
CA SER A 46 1.27 -20.06 20.43
C SER A 46 0.49 -21.01 19.50
N ASN A 47 0.31 -22.28 19.86
CA ASN A 47 -0.28 -23.31 18.98
C ASN A 47 -1.80 -23.12 18.70
N GLN A 48 -2.30 -21.88 18.62
CA GLN A 48 -3.71 -21.46 18.63
C GLN A 48 -4.18 -20.93 17.26
N GLY A 49 -3.80 -21.57 16.14
CA GLY A 49 -3.93 -21.08 14.74
C GLY A 49 -5.27 -20.49 14.23
N VAL A 50 -6.29 -20.38 15.06
CA VAL A 50 -7.62 -19.77 14.83
C VAL A 50 -7.57 -18.27 14.51
N ARG A 51 -6.60 -17.50 15.06
CA ARG A 51 -6.54 -16.02 14.87
C ARG A 51 -5.72 -15.56 13.65
N SER A 52 -5.17 -16.50 12.89
CA SER A 52 -4.25 -16.24 11.78
C SER A 52 -4.87 -15.49 10.59
N ALA A 53 -6.15 -15.72 10.29
CA ALA A 53 -6.84 -15.06 9.18
C ALA A 53 -7.11 -13.57 9.47
N GLU A 54 -7.56 -13.23 10.67
CA GLU A 54 -7.83 -11.85 11.08
C GLU A 54 -6.54 -11.02 11.12
N LEU A 55 -5.46 -11.60 11.65
CA LEU A 55 -4.14 -10.96 11.67
C LEU A 55 -3.56 -10.74 10.28
N ARG A 56 -3.75 -11.69 9.35
CA ARG A 56 -3.36 -11.49 7.94
C ARG A 56 -4.10 -10.32 7.31
N GLN A 57 -5.39 -10.19 7.59
CA GLN A 57 -6.21 -9.10 7.06
C GLN A 57 -5.82 -7.74 7.67
N LYS A 58 -5.57 -7.68 8.98
CA LYS A 58 -5.05 -6.49 9.67
C LYS A 58 -3.64 -6.10 9.20
N GLY A 59 -2.76 -7.07 8.99
CA GLY A 59 -1.42 -6.83 8.45
C GLY A 59 -1.46 -6.31 7.01
N ALA A 60 -2.35 -6.85 6.17
CA ALA A 60 -2.55 -6.37 4.81
C ALA A 60 -3.08 -4.92 4.77
N SER A 61 -4.08 -4.59 5.60
CA SER A 61 -4.61 -3.22 5.66
C SER A 61 -3.58 -2.23 6.20
N ALA A 62 -2.83 -2.60 7.24
CA ALA A 62 -1.74 -1.78 7.77
C ALA A 62 -0.64 -1.54 6.73
N THR A 63 -0.24 -2.59 5.99
CA THR A 63 0.77 -2.48 4.92
C THR A 63 0.31 -1.54 3.80
N LEU A 64 -0.96 -1.62 3.40
CA LEU A 64 -1.53 -0.70 2.41
C LEU A 64 -1.60 0.74 2.91
N LEU A 65 -2.01 0.95 4.17
CA LEU A 65 -2.06 2.30 4.76
C LEU A 65 -0.66 2.93 4.83
N VAL A 66 0.34 2.18 5.27
CA VAL A 66 1.75 2.64 5.26
C VAL A 66 2.17 3.01 3.84
N ALA A 67 1.89 2.16 2.85
CA ALA A 67 2.23 2.44 1.45
C ALA A 67 1.58 3.73 0.93
N VAL A 68 0.27 3.90 1.17
CA VAL A 68 -0.50 5.05 0.71
C VAL A 68 -0.03 6.34 1.37
N VAL A 69 0.17 6.35 2.69
CA VAL A 69 0.63 7.57 3.39
C VAL A 69 2.07 7.90 3.04
N ALA A 70 2.92 6.89 2.81
CA ALA A 70 4.32 7.10 2.46
C ALA A 70 4.43 7.79 1.11
N VAL A 71 3.77 7.25 0.08
CA VAL A 71 3.83 7.81 -1.28
C VAL A 71 2.94 9.04 -1.42
N GLY A 72 1.69 8.97 -0.94
CA GLY A 72 0.72 10.06 -1.03
C GLY A 72 1.17 11.31 -0.28
N GLY A 73 1.80 11.15 0.88
CA GLY A 73 2.38 12.26 1.62
C GLY A 73 3.49 12.98 0.86
N LEU A 74 4.42 12.25 0.24
CA LEU A 74 5.48 12.83 -0.58
C LEU A 74 4.93 13.58 -1.81
N ILE A 75 3.87 13.05 -2.44
CA ILE A 75 3.18 13.72 -3.55
C ILE A 75 2.55 15.04 -3.09
N LEU A 76 1.87 15.06 -1.94
CA LEU A 76 1.27 16.28 -1.39
C LEU A 76 2.33 17.33 -1.05
N ILE A 77 3.48 16.92 -0.48
CA ILE A 77 4.62 17.81 -0.24
C ILE A 77 5.17 18.38 -1.56
N ALA A 78 5.30 17.53 -2.59
CA ALA A 78 5.77 17.96 -3.90
C ALA A 78 4.84 19.00 -4.53
N ILE A 79 3.52 18.78 -4.48
CA ILE A 79 2.51 19.72 -4.98
C ILE A 79 2.61 21.06 -4.23
N ALA A 80 2.70 21.03 -2.90
CA ALA A 80 2.86 22.24 -2.09
C ALA A 80 4.15 23.01 -2.41
N ALA A 81 5.24 22.29 -2.71
CA ALA A 81 6.49 22.90 -3.14
C ALA A 81 6.37 23.55 -4.54
N PHE A 82 5.71 22.91 -5.49
CA PHE A 82 5.48 23.47 -6.82
C PHE A 82 4.58 24.71 -6.79
N THR A 83 3.50 24.70 -6.01
CA THR A 83 2.63 25.88 -5.85
C THR A 83 3.36 27.03 -5.18
N GLY A 84 4.32 26.74 -4.30
CA GLY A 84 5.23 27.71 -3.69
C GLY A 84 6.42 28.17 -4.55
N ARG A 85 6.48 27.79 -5.84
CA ARG A 85 7.61 28.03 -6.77
C ARG A 85 8.96 27.41 -6.34
N LEU A 86 8.95 26.46 -5.42
CA LEU A 86 10.12 25.69 -4.97
C LEU A 86 10.35 24.46 -5.88
N VAL A 87 10.61 24.71 -7.17
CA VAL A 87 10.64 23.68 -8.23
C VAL A 87 11.66 22.57 -7.95
N ARG A 88 12.87 22.91 -7.46
CA ARG A 88 13.89 21.91 -7.11
C ARG A 88 13.43 20.99 -5.99
N THR A 89 12.84 21.56 -4.94
CA THR A 89 12.33 20.82 -3.79
C THR A 89 11.15 19.93 -4.20
N GLY A 90 10.23 20.46 -5.02
CA GLY A 90 9.10 19.70 -5.56
C GLY A 90 9.56 18.52 -6.42
N ALA A 91 10.56 18.73 -7.28
CA ALA A 91 11.13 17.65 -8.10
C ALA A 91 11.80 16.55 -7.26
N LEU A 92 12.52 16.92 -6.19
CA LEU A 92 13.13 15.94 -5.28
C LEU A 92 12.08 15.09 -4.56
N TYR A 93 11.05 15.72 -3.98
CA TYR A 93 9.97 14.98 -3.32
C TYR A 93 9.18 14.11 -4.28
N LEU A 94 8.95 14.56 -5.52
CA LEU A 94 8.31 13.77 -6.54
C LEU A 94 9.17 12.57 -6.97
N ALA A 95 10.46 12.77 -7.19
CA ALA A 95 11.39 11.68 -7.50
C ALA A 95 11.44 10.65 -6.37
N LEU A 96 11.47 11.11 -5.11
CA LEU A 96 11.41 10.24 -3.95
C LEU A 96 10.09 9.46 -3.88
N ALA A 97 8.96 10.10 -4.18
CA ALA A 97 7.66 9.43 -4.25
C ALA A 97 7.64 8.33 -5.32
N ILE A 98 8.24 8.56 -6.49
CA ILE A 98 8.32 7.58 -7.57
C ILE A 98 9.19 6.38 -7.15
N VAL A 99 10.38 6.64 -6.61
CA VAL A 99 11.31 5.58 -6.17
C VAL A 99 10.68 4.77 -5.04
N LEU A 100 10.09 5.43 -4.04
CA LEU A 100 9.42 4.77 -2.93
C LEU A 100 8.18 4.01 -3.39
N GLY A 101 7.40 4.57 -4.32
CA GLY A 101 6.25 3.92 -4.94
C GLY A 101 6.65 2.63 -5.65
N ALA A 102 7.74 2.65 -6.43
CA ALA A 102 8.25 1.45 -7.10
C ALA A 102 8.70 0.37 -6.11
N LEU A 103 9.34 0.76 -5.01
CA LEU A 103 9.78 -0.16 -3.96
C LEU A 103 8.61 -0.82 -3.22
N VAL A 104 7.56 -0.05 -2.93
CA VAL A 104 6.42 -0.52 -2.12
C VAL A 104 5.32 -1.17 -2.98
N ALA A 105 5.27 -0.89 -4.28
CA ALA A 105 4.28 -1.45 -5.21
C ALA A 105 4.06 -2.97 -5.11
N PRO A 106 5.09 -3.85 -5.08
CA PRO A 106 4.84 -5.28 -4.97
C PRO A 106 4.17 -5.68 -3.64
N PHE A 107 4.54 -5.03 -2.54
CA PHE A 107 3.96 -5.28 -1.21
C PHE A 107 2.51 -4.79 -1.14
N ALA A 108 2.25 -3.59 -1.67
CA ALA A 108 0.90 -3.03 -1.75
C ALA A 108 -0.02 -3.89 -2.63
N ALA A 109 0.49 -4.39 -3.77
CA ALA A 109 -0.26 -5.28 -4.65
C ALA A 109 -0.59 -6.63 -3.97
N GLY A 110 0.36 -7.19 -3.22
CA GLY A 110 0.13 -8.40 -2.41
C GLY A 110 -0.92 -8.17 -1.34
N ALA A 111 -0.78 -7.10 -0.57
CA ALA A 111 -1.75 -6.70 0.46
C ALA A 111 -3.16 -6.45 -0.12
N TYR A 112 -3.24 -5.79 -1.29
CA TYR A 112 -4.50 -5.56 -1.98
C TYR A 112 -5.18 -6.86 -2.40
N ARG A 113 -4.44 -7.83 -2.95
CA ARG A 113 -5.00 -9.14 -3.30
C ARG A 113 -5.49 -9.91 -2.07
N THR A 114 -4.84 -9.75 -0.92
CA THR A 114 -5.32 -10.34 0.34
C THR A 114 -6.64 -9.73 0.79
N LEU A 115 -6.85 -8.42 0.58
CA LEU A 115 -8.10 -7.74 0.93
C LEU A 115 -9.20 -7.90 -0.14
N THR A 116 -8.82 -8.11 -1.39
CA THR A 116 -9.72 -8.22 -2.54
C THR A 116 -9.32 -9.45 -3.35
N PRO A 117 -9.74 -10.65 -2.91
CA PRO A 117 -9.39 -11.89 -3.61
C PRO A 117 -9.99 -11.89 -5.02
N PRO A 118 -9.26 -12.43 -6.02
CA PRO A 118 -9.79 -12.55 -7.38
C PRO A 118 -11.02 -13.48 -7.39
N PRO A 119 -11.94 -13.29 -8.35
CA PRO A 119 -13.08 -14.19 -8.50
C PRO A 119 -12.58 -15.63 -8.73
N PRO A 120 -13.30 -16.64 -8.23
CA PRO A 120 -12.93 -18.04 -8.45
C PRO A 120 -12.86 -18.30 -9.96
N PRO A 121 -11.90 -19.12 -10.42
CA PRO A 121 -11.84 -19.51 -11.82
C PRO A 121 -13.17 -20.16 -12.22
N PRO A 122 -13.64 -19.94 -13.46
CA PRO A 122 -14.86 -20.58 -13.94
C PRO A 122 -14.73 -22.11 -13.77
N PRO A 123 -15.83 -22.81 -13.45
CA PRO A 123 -15.82 -24.26 -13.34
C PRO A 123 -15.18 -24.84 -14.61
N ALA A 124 -14.20 -25.73 -14.42
CA ALA A 124 -13.60 -26.42 -15.55
C ALA A 124 -14.74 -27.09 -16.34
N PRO A 125 -14.77 -26.96 -17.68
CA PRO A 125 -15.81 -27.58 -18.47
C PRO A 125 -15.83 -29.08 -18.17
N THR A 126 -16.97 -29.58 -17.67
CA THR A 126 -17.25 -31.02 -17.45
C THR A 126 -17.44 -31.78 -18.76
N VAL A 127 -16.82 -31.31 -19.84
CA VAL A 127 -16.83 -32.03 -21.11
C VAL A 127 -15.74 -33.07 -21.01
N CYS A 128 -16.13 -34.35 -21.11
CA CYS A 128 -15.20 -35.46 -21.24
C CYS A 128 -14.21 -35.12 -22.37
N GLN A 129 -13.00 -34.74 -21.98
CA GLN A 129 -11.96 -34.41 -22.93
C GLN A 129 -11.45 -35.75 -23.46
N GLU A 130 -11.96 -36.16 -24.61
CA GLU A 130 -11.60 -37.42 -25.25
C GLU A 130 -10.11 -37.37 -25.61
N HIS A 131 -9.29 -37.97 -24.75
CA HIS A 131 -7.90 -38.23 -25.07
C HIS A 131 -7.88 -39.27 -26.18
N SER A 132 -7.22 -38.94 -27.28
CA SER A 132 -7.01 -39.84 -28.42
C SER A 132 -6.16 -41.03 -27.97
N GLY A 133 -6.83 -42.03 -27.39
CA GLY A 133 -6.23 -43.13 -26.64
C GLY A 133 -7.23 -44.20 -26.15
N GLY A 134 -8.55 -43.96 -26.28
CA GLY A 134 -9.57 -45.01 -26.13
C GLY A 134 -10.03 -45.31 -24.71
N ASP A 135 -9.65 -44.49 -23.72
CA ASP A 135 -10.18 -44.61 -22.35
C ASP A 135 -11.36 -43.64 -22.15
N ASN A 136 -12.56 -44.15 -22.40
CA ASN A 136 -13.83 -43.42 -22.24
C ASN A 136 -14.35 -43.43 -20.80
N ARG A 137 -13.48 -43.58 -19.79
CA ARG A 137 -13.90 -43.60 -18.38
C ARG A 137 -13.87 -42.19 -17.80
N CYS A 138 -14.98 -41.49 -17.91
CA CYS A 138 -15.20 -40.27 -17.13
C CYS A 138 -15.54 -40.64 -15.67
N PRO A 139 -14.92 -40.01 -14.66
CA PRO A 139 -15.34 -40.16 -13.28
C PRO A 139 -16.67 -39.41 -13.09
N GLY A 140 -17.78 -40.13 -13.21
CA GLY A 140 -19.12 -39.53 -13.13
C GLY A 140 -20.30 -40.50 -13.24
N GLY A 141 -20.09 -41.72 -13.74
CA GLY A 141 -21.16 -42.69 -13.98
C GLY A 141 -21.71 -42.60 -15.39
#